data_AF-A0A0U5EVW1-F1
#
_entry.id   AF-A0A0U5EVW1-F1
#
_cell.length_a   1.000
_cell.length_b   1.000
_cell.length_c   1.000
_cell.angle_alpha   90.00
_cell.angle_beta   90.00
_cell.angle_gamma   90.00
#
_symmetry.space_group_name_H-M   'P 1'
#
loop_
_entity.id
_entity.type
_entity.pdbx_description
1 polymer ?
#
loop_
_entity_poly.entity_id
_entity_poly.type
_entity_poly.pdbx_seq_one_letter_code
_entity_poly.pdbx_strand_id
1 'polypeptide(L)'
;MLRQIASTLLFEDADDVSPFDWEAACAAIAHLSAQNPEKKQRGKIWLWAATGRNSARLASSSSHAKYIETPDSEKTEGRLAKTYAIDTPILFLLRQEGKADKGWRDTPFYWPVIRAQANTPTAIFATDTVG
;
A
#
# COMPACT_ATOMS: atom_id res chain seq x y z
N MET A 1 11.03 6.38 3.63
CA MET A 1 10.75 5.16 2.86
C MET A 1 9.62 5.32 1.85
N LEU A 2 8.35 5.57 2.24
CA LEU A 2 7.25 5.77 1.27
C LEU A 2 7.56 6.87 0.23
N ARG A 3 8.06 8.02 0.66
CA ARG A 3 8.50 9.09 -0.26
C ARG A 3 9.62 8.68 -1.23
N GLN A 4 10.44 7.69 -0.89
CA GLN A 4 11.54 7.22 -1.76
C GLN A 4 11.04 6.34 -2.90
N ILE A 5 9.87 5.70 -2.74
CA ILE A 5 9.28 4.87 -3.79
C ILE A 5 8.22 5.62 -4.61
N ALA A 6 7.90 6.86 -4.23
CA ALA A 6 6.87 7.66 -4.88
C ALA A 6 7.13 7.85 -6.38
N SER A 7 8.40 8.03 -6.77
CA SER A 7 8.80 8.15 -8.17
C SER A 7 8.67 6.86 -8.99
N THR A 8 8.40 5.72 -8.34
CA THR A 8 8.28 4.43 -9.04
C THR A 8 6.85 4.13 -9.49
N LEU A 9 5.84 4.71 -8.85
CA LEU A 9 4.43 4.47 -9.16
C LEU A 9 3.80 5.78 -9.65
N LEU A 10 3.75 5.92 -10.97
CA LEU A 10 3.24 7.10 -11.68
C LEU A 10 2.10 6.69 -12.61
N PHE A 11 0.97 7.38 -12.48
CA PHE A 11 -0.14 7.32 -13.43
C PHE A 11 -0.09 8.59 -14.30
N GLU A 12 -0.40 8.48 -15.59
CA GLU A 12 -0.44 9.65 -16.47
C GLU A 12 -1.79 10.36 -16.35
N ASP A 13 -1.83 11.66 -16.62
CA ASP A 13 -3.08 12.46 -16.58
C ASP A 13 -4.16 11.96 -17.59
N ALA A 14 -3.76 11.14 -18.55
CA ALA A 14 -4.65 10.49 -19.53
C ALA A 14 -5.29 9.19 -19.01
N ASP A 15 -4.84 8.68 -17.85
CA ASP A 15 -5.49 7.56 -17.17
C ASP A 15 -6.70 8.10 -16.39
N ASP A 16 -7.90 7.51 -16.57
CA ASP A 16 -9.11 7.83 -15.78
C ASP A 16 -9.00 7.33 -14.31
N VAL A 17 -7.84 7.48 -13.68
CA VAL A 17 -7.53 6.99 -12.34
C VAL A 17 -6.79 8.07 -11.57
N SER A 18 -7.30 8.46 -10.41
CA SER A 18 -6.61 9.38 -9.52
C SER A 18 -5.22 8.83 -9.14
N PRO A 19 -4.19 9.67 -9.11
CA PRO A 19 -2.86 9.25 -8.68
C PRO A 19 -2.91 8.76 -7.23
N PHE A 20 -1.96 7.89 -6.87
CA PHE A 20 -1.84 7.45 -5.50
C PHE A 20 -1.56 8.63 -4.56
N ASP A 21 -2.38 8.77 -3.51
CA ASP A 21 -2.21 9.84 -2.53
C ASP A 21 -1.10 9.51 -1.52
N TRP A 22 0.12 9.96 -1.86
CA TRP A 22 1.31 9.76 -1.04
C TRP A 22 1.27 10.48 0.30
N GLU A 23 0.62 11.65 0.36
CA GLU A 23 0.55 12.43 1.60
C GLU A 23 -0.43 11.79 2.57
N ALA A 24 -1.61 11.36 2.10
CA ALA A 24 -2.55 10.59 2.90
C ALA A 24 -1.93 9.28 3.40
N ALA A 25 -1.19 8.56 2.54
CA ALA A 25 -0.51 7.33 2.94
C ALA A 25 0.55 7.57 4.02
N CYS A 26 1.36 8.63 3.89
CA CYS A 26 2.35 9.00 4.91
C CYS A 26 1.68 9.42 6.23
N ALA A 27 0.60 10.20 6.16
CA ALA A 27 -0.11 10.68 7.33
C ALA A 27 -0.82 9.52 8.06
N ALA A 28 -1.44 8.60 7.32
CA ALA A 28 -2.10 7.43 7.87
C ALA A 28 -1.12 6.52 8.62
N ILE A 29 0.04 6.18 8.03
CA ILE A 29 1.00 5.30 8.69
C ILE A 29 1.67 5.98 9.90
N ALA A 30 1.92 7.29 9.83
CA ALA A 30 2.42 8.06 10.96
C ALA A 30 1.41 8.05 12.12
N HIS A 31 0.13 8.29 11.82
CA HIS A 31 -0.95 8.25 12.81
C HIS A 31 -1.06 6.86 13.46
N LEU A 32 -1.13 5.79 12.66
CA LEU A 32 -1.26 4.41 13.16
C LEU A 32 -0.07 4.00 14.03
N SER A 33 1.16 4.32 13.62
CA SER A 33 2.37 3.95 14.36
C SER A 33 2.53 4.71 15.69
N ALA A 34 1.92 5.88 15.83
CA ALA A 34 1.96 6.66 17.07
C ALA A 34 1.08 6.06 18.18
N GLN A 35 0.13 5.19 17.83
CA GLN A 35 -0.85 4.61 18.75
C GLN A 35 -0.35 3.38 19.51
N ASN A 36 0.89 2.93 19.28
CA ASN A 36 1.39 1.73 19.96
C ASN A 36 1.34 1.90 21.50
N PRO A 37 0.82 0.91 22.25
CA PRO A 37 0.72 0.96 23.71
C PRO A 37 2.10 1.05 24.38
N GLU A 38 3.12 0.41 23.81
CA GLU A 38 4.50 0.51 24.25
C GLU A 38 5.15 1.78 23.66
N LYS A 39 5.47 2.75 24.53
CA LYS A 39 6.05 4.04 24.15
C LYS A 39 7.33 3.88 23.31
N LYS A 40 8.16 2.88 23.60
CA LYS A 40 9.41 2.61 22.86
C LYS A 40 9.19 2.07 21.44
N GLN A 41 7.96 1.65 21.11
CA GLN A 41 7.59 1.16 19.79
C GLN A 41 6.80 2.18 18.97
N ARG A 42 6.40 3.31 19.56
CA ARG A 42 5.72 4.38 18.82
C ARG A 42 6.58 4.93 17.69
N GLY A 43 5.95 5.20 16.55
CA GLY A 43 6.63 5.66 15.34
C GLY A 43 7.37 4.56 14.58
N LYS A 44 7.38 3.32 15.08
CA LYS A 44 7.91 2.17 14.36
C LYS A 44 6.80 1.45 13.61
N ILE A 45 7.20 0.78 12.53
CA ILE A 45 6.31 0.00 11.67
C ILE A 45 6.96 -1.33 11.38
N TRP A 46 6.14 -2.34 11.10
CA TRP A 46 6.62 -3.52 10.40
C TRP A 46 6.77 -3.21 8.92
N LEU A 47 7.81 -3.77 8.30
CA LEU A 47 8.05 -3.64 6.88
C LEU A 47 8.17 -5.04 6.27
N TRP A 48 7.39 -5.28 5.23
CA TRP A 48 7.53 -6.46 4.38
C TRP A 48 7.77 -6.02 2.94
N ALA A 49 8.96 -6.30 2.42
CA ALA A 49 9.31 -6.01 1.03
C ALA A 49 9.37 -7.33 0.25
N ALA A 50 8.49 -7.50 -0.74
CA ALA A 50 8.45 -8.68 -1.60
C ALA A 50 8.71 -8.33 -3.06
N THR A 51 9.32 -9.26 -3.78
CA THR A 51 9.66 -9.12 -5.20
C THR A 51 9.04 -10.23 -6.05
N GLY A 52 9.13 -10.10 -7.38
CA GLY A 52 8.76 -11.16 -8.31
C GLY A 52 7.27 -11.20 -8.68
N ARG A 53 6.54 -10.10 -8.49
CA ARG A 53 5.14 -10.02 -8.95
C ARG A 53 5.07 -9.66 -10.42
N ASN A 54 4.24 -10.38 -11.15
CA ASN A 54 4.12 -10.25 -12.60
C ASN A 54 2.65 -10.20 -13.05
N SER A 55 1.82 -9.48 -12.30
CA SER A 55 0.39 -9.30 -12.60
C SER A 55 0.17 -8.42 -13.83
N ALA A 56 -0.93 -8.63 -14.56
CA ALA A 56 -1.36 -7.75 -15.65
C ALA A 56 -1.80 -6.38 -15.12
N ARG A 57 -1.79 -5.34 -15.96
CA ARG A 57 -2.31 -4.00 -15.65
C ARG A 57 -3.83 -3.97 -15.61
N LEU A 58 -4.46 -4.66 -16.56
CA LEU A 58 -5.90 -4.78 -16.67
C LEU A 58 -6.37 -6.00 -15.89
N ALA A 59 -7.55 -5.89 -15.28
CA ALA A 59 -8.21 -7.06 -14.70
C ALA A 59 -8.66 -8.02 -15.82
N SER A 60 -8.98 -9.27 -15.47
CA SER A 60 -9.52 -10.23 -16.43
C SER A 60 -10.83 -9.71 -17.03
N SER A 61 -11.16 -10.16 -18.24
CA SER A 61 -12.40 -9.81 -18.95
C SER A 61 -13.70 -10.17 -18.21
N SER A 62 -13.61 -10.96 -17.13
CA SER A 62 -14.69 -11.31 -16.23
C SER A 62 -14.84 -10.39 -15.00
N SER A 63 -13.95 -9.40 -14.85
CA SER A 63 -13.97 -8.44 -13.74
C SER A 63 -14.74 -7.18 -14.11
N HIS A 64 -15.49 -6.63 -13.15
CA HIS A 64 -16.14 -5.31 -13.30
C HIS A 64 -15.15 -4.15 -13.18
N ALA A 65 -13.91 -4.40 -12.73
CA ALA A 65 -12.84 -3.41 -12.65
C ALA A 65 -12.00 -3.38 -13.94
N LYS A 66 -11.64 -2.19 -14.42
CA LYS A 66 -10.78 -2.00 -15.60
C LYS A 66 -9.31 -2.32 -15.28
N TYR A 67 -8.86 -2.03 -14.06
CA TYR A 67 -7.48 -2.21 -13.59
C TYR A 67 -7.41 -3.21 -12.44
N ILE A 68 -6.22 -3.77 -12.18
CA ILE A 68 -6.05 -4.60 -10.97
C ILE A 68 -6.10 -3.70 -9.74
N GLU A 69 -6.95 -4.06 -8.78
CA GLU A 69 -7.15 -3.26 -7.56
C GLU A 69 -6.54 -3.91 -6.32
N THR A 70 -6.17 -5.19 -6.41
CA THR A 70 -5.62 -5.96 -5.28
C THR A 70 -4.27 -6.53 -5.65
N PRO A 71 -3.17 -5.79 -5.37
CA PRO A 71 -1.84 -6.33 -5.58
C PRO A 71 -1.55 -7.43 -4.54
N ASP A 72 -2.10 -7.35 -3.33
CA ASP A 72 -1.84 -8.28 -2.23
C ASP A 72 -2.71 -9.55 -2.24
N SER A 73 -2.28 -10.56 -1.50
CA SER A 73 -2.99 -11.82 -1.32
C SER A 73 -3.36 -12.01 0.14
N GLU A 74 -4.63 -12.37 0.40
CA GLU A 74 -5.06 -12.72 1.75
C GLU A 74 -4.26 -13.90 2.34
N LYS A 75 -3.74 -14.79 1.47
CA LYS A 75 -2.98 -15.98 1.89
C LYS A 75 -1.62 -15.63 2.49
N THR A 76 -0.96 -14.59 1.97
CA THR A 76 0.38 -14.19 2.39
C THR A 76 0.32 -12.91 3.21
N GLU A 77 -0.01 -11.78 2.58
CA GLU A 77 -0.05 -10.47 3.25
C GLU A 77 -1.16 -10.42 4.30
N GLY A 78 -2.33 -11.00 4.01
CA GLY A 78 -3.43 -11.09 4.99
C GLY A 78 -3.05 -11.92 6.22
N ARG A 79 -2.38 -13.06 6.03
CA ARG A 79 -1.86 -13.88 7.13
C ARG A 79 -0.79 -13.15 7.93
N LEU A 80 0.18 -12.51 7.27
CA LEU A 80 1.22 -11.74 7.92
C LEU A 80 0.64 -10.57 8.73
N ALA A 81 -0.35 -9.85 8.19
CA ALA A 81 -1.04 -8.80 8.92
C ALA A 81 -1.73 -9.34 10.18
N LYS A 82 -2.48 -10.45 10.06
CA LYS A 82 -3.12 -11.08 11.22
C LYS A 82 -2.14 -11.57 12.28
N THR A 83 -0.93 -11.97 11.89
CA THR A 83 0.08 -12.47 12.82
C THR A 83 0.89 -11.36 13.48
N TYR A 84 1.28 -10.32 12.72
CA TYR A 84 2.25 -9.32 13.18
C TYR A 84 1.69 -7.92 13.41
N ALA A 85 0.63 -7.55 12.69
CA ALA A 85 0.00 -6.24 12.83
C ALA A 85 -1.01 -6.26 13.99
N ILE A 86 -0.51 -6.47 15.21
CA ILE A 86 -1.32 -6.50 16.44
C ILE A 86 -1.36 -5.12 17.10
N ASP A 87 -0.18 -4.58 17.45
CA ASP A 87 -0.01 -3.27 18.08
C ASP A 87 0.76 -2.27 17.21
N THR A 88 1.33 -2.75 16.11
CA THR A 88 2.18 -1.98 15.20
C THR A 88 1.69 -2.19 13.78
N PRO A 89 1.45 -1.13 12.99
CA PRO A 89 0.99 -1.29 11.61
C PRO A 89 2.09 -1.94 10.76
N ILE A 90 1.67 -2.55 9.65
CA ILE A 90 2.60 -3.12 8.68
C ILE A 90 2.47 -2.40 7.33
N LEU A 91 3.62 -2.02 6.79
CA LEU A 91 3.78 -1.55 5.42
C LEU A 91 4.28 -2.70 4.55
N PHE A 92 3.50 -3.06 3.54
CA PHE A 92 3.93 -3.94 2.47
C PHE A 92 4.42 -3.11 1.29
N LEU A 93 5.61 -3.44 0.80
CA LEU A 93 6.16 -2.92 -0.45
C LEU A 93 6.29 -4.05 -1.44
N LEU A 94 5.45 -4.02 -2.46
CA LEU A 94 5.26 -5.19 -3.31
C LEU A 94 5.71 -4.86 -4.73
N ARG A 95 6.90 -5.33 -5.09
CA ARG A 95 7.52 -5.01 -6.38
C ARG A 95 6.83 -5.76 -7.51
N GLN A 96 6.27 -5.00 -8.44
CA GLN A 96 5.76 -5.45 -9.72
C GLN A 96 6.86 -5.26 -10.76
N GLU A 97 7.14 -6.30 -11.57
CA GLU A 97 8.18 -6.25 -12.61
C GLU A 97 7.84 -5.27 -13.74
N GLY A 98 6.56 -4.97 -13.92
CA GLY A 98 6.11 -3.92 -14.83
C GLY A 98 6.33 -4.23 -16.31
N LYS A 99 6.25 -5.51 -16.72
CA LYS A 99 6.48 -5.94 -18.10
C LYS A 99 5.45 -5.42 -19.10
N ALA A 100 5.90 -5.03 -20.29
CA ALA A 100 5.04 -4.51 -21.36
C ALA A 100 4.02 -5.53 -21.89
N ASP A 101 4.38 -6.82 -21.91
CA ASP A 101 3.46 -7.92 -22.27
C ASP A 101 2.29 -8.08 -21.28
N LYS A 102 2.39 -7.44 -20.12
CA LYS A 102 1.36 -7.34 -19.08
C LYS A 102 0.63 -5.99 -19.10
N GLY A 103 0.85 -5.14 -20.11
CA GLY A 103 0.21 -3.83 -20.25
C GLY A 103 0.88 -2.72 -19.45
N TRP A 104 2.07 -2.98 -18.90
CA TRP A 104 2.90 -1.99 -18.20
C TRP A 104 3.96 -1.40 -19.15
N ARG A 105 5.00 -0.73 -18.62
CA ARG A 105 5.97 0.06 -19.40
C ARG A 105 7.43 -0.44 -19.27
N ASP A 106 7.62 -1.75 -19.12
CA ASP A 106 8.92 -2.42 -18.84
C ASP A 106 9.73 -1.74 -17.72
N THR A 107 9.02 -1.16 -16.75
CA THR A 107 9.61 -0.40 -15.64
C THR A 107 9.07 -0.96 -14.33
N PRO A 108 9.93 -1.54 -13.48
CA PRO A 108 9.50 -2.07 -12.19
C PRO A 108 9.05 -0.98 -11.23
N PHE A 109 8.04 -1.29 -10.43
CA PHE A 109 7.48 -0.35 -9.46
C PHE A 109 6.98 -1.07 -8.20
N TYR A 110 6.69 -0.30 -7.16
CA TYR A 110 6.20 -0.84 -5.89
C TYR A 110 4.76 -0.43 -5.63
N TRP A 111 3.93 -1.40 -5.24
CA TRP A 111 2.65 -1.13 -4.61
C TRP A 111 2.86 -0.93 -3.11
N PRO A 112 2.57 0.26 -2.55
CA PRO A 112 2.49 0.46 -1.11
C PRO A 112 1.13 -0.04 -0.59
N VAL A 113 1.13 -0.97 0.37
CA VAL A 113 -0.10 -1.39 1.07
C VAL A 113 0.10 -1.24 2.57
N ILE A 114 -0.72 -0.42 3.20
CA ILE A 114 -0.72 -0.20 4.65
C ILE A 114 -1.82 -1.07 5.25
N ARG A 115 -1.49 -1.92 6.21
CA ARG A 115 -2.47 -2.61 7.05
C ARG A 115 -2.36 -2.06 8.47
N ALA A 116 -3.49 -1.53 8.96
CA ALA A 116 -3.65 -1.10 10.34
C ALA A 116 -3.51 -2.30 11.28
N GLN A 117 -3.08 -2.01 12.50
CA GLN A 117 -2.93 -3.01 13.54
C GLN A 117 -4.31 -3.41 14.13
N ALA A 118 -4.43 -4.64 14.61
CA ALA A 118 -5.68 -5.18 15.16
C ALA A 118 -6.17 -4.37 16.36
N ASN A 119 -5.25 -3.90 17.21
CA ASN A 119 -5.55 -3.11 18.40
C ASN A 119 -5.61 -1.60 18.11
N THR A 120 -5.83 -1.19 16.86
CA THR A 120 -6.08 0.22 16.53
C THR A 120 -7.40 0.66 17.18
N PRO A 121 -7.40 1.68 18.05
CA PRO A 121 -8.62 2.28 18.55
C PRO A 121 -9.47 2.78 17.37
N THR A 122 -10.79 2.60 17.44
CA THR A 122 -11.70 3.15 16.44
C THR A 122 -11.48 4.65 16.30
N ALA A 123 -10.98 5.08 15.14
CA ALA A 123 -10.68 6.48 14.85
C ALA A 123 -11.16 6.81 13.43
N ILE A 124 -11.76 7.99 13.28
CA ILE A 124 -11.98 8.60 11.96
C ILE A 124 -10.74 9.43 11.67
N PHE A 125 -9.99 9.06 10.63
CA PHE A 125 -8.86 9.82 10.15
C PHE A 125 -9.28 10.60 8.90
N ALA A 126 -9.13 11.93 8.94
CA ALA A 126 -9.34 12.82 7.80
C ALA A 126 -8.11 13.71 7.67
N THR A 127 -7.48 13.70 6.49
CA THR A 127 -6.33 14.55 6.18
C THR A 127 -6.72 15.93 5.67
N ASP A 128 -7.99 16.11 5.26
CA ASP A 128 -8.52 17.41 4.84
C ASP A 128 -8.76 18.30 6.05
N THR A 129 -7.83 19.22 6.29
CA THR A 129 -8.19 20.49 6.93
C THR A 129 -8.96 21.31 5.90
N VAL A 130 -10.28 21.41 6.07
CA VAL A 130 -11.06 22.49 5.44
C VAL A 130 -10.43 23.80 5.93
N GLY A 131 -9.73 24.48 5.03
CA GLY A 131 -9.09 25.78 5.24
C GLY A 131 -9.49 26.73 4.14
#